data_AF-A0A7Z9LUJ5-F1
#
_entry.id   AF-A0A7Z9LUJ5-F1
#
_cell.length_a   1.000
_cell.length_b   1.000
_cell.length_c   1.000
_cell.angle_alpha   90.00
_cell.angle_beta   90.00
_cell.angle_gamma   90.00
#
_symmetry.space_group_name_H-M   'P 1'
#
loop_
_entity.id
_entity.type
_entity.pdbx_description
1 polymer ?
#
loop_
_entity_poly.entity_id
_entity_poly.type
_entity_poly.pdbx_seq_one_letter_code
_entity_poly.pdbx_strand_id
1 'polypeptide(L)'
;ILKIPEHKSDLLTVEGHTDNVPMRSKKFPSNWALSSARATIIASMLINRIKYPENSISIVGYADTRPKTGYADAAGSPLKGSALKKARKINRRVEIILTTPPKSIEHATLLFGEEN
;
A
#
# COMPACT_ATOMS: atom_id res chain seq x y z
N ILE A 1 16.79 -15.41 3.27
CA ILE A 1 15.39 -15.06 3.60
C ILE A 1 15.47 -13.88 4.54
N LEU A 2 14.93 -12.70 4.17
CA LEU A 2 14.89 -11.55 5.07
C LEU A 2 14.12 -11.96 6.33
N LYS A 3 14.85 -12.23 7.40
CA LYS A 3 14.28 -12.30 8.73
C LYS A 3 14.02 -10.85 9.11
N ILE A 4 12.78 -10.56 9.51
CA ILE A 4 12.41 -9.26 10.07
C ILE A 4 12.01 -9.52 11.53
N PRO A 5 12.97 -9.81 12.44
CA PRO A 5 12.64 -10.22 13.80
C PRO A 5 12.05 -9.07 14.60
N GLU A 6 12.53 -7.85 14.34
CA GLU A 6 12.20 -6.63 15.05
C GLU A 6 10.75 -6.18 14.86
N HIS A 7 10.11 -6.59 13.75
CA HIS A 7 8.75 -6.16 13.40
C HIS A 7 7.70 -7.28 13.54
N LYS A 8 8.02 -8.40 14.20
CA LYS A 8 7.03 -9.49 14.37
C LYS A 8 5.80 -9.09 15.17
N SER A 9 5.93 -8.11 16.05
CA SER A 9 4.84 -7.55 16.84
C SER A 9 4.08 -6.42 16.13
N ASP A 10 4.54 -5.98 14.96
CA ASP A 10 3.92 -4.88 14.26
C ASP A 10 2.66 -5.34 13.53
N LEU A 11 1.71 -4.42 13.42
CA LEU A 11 0.59 -4.57 12.52
C LEU A 11 1.08 -4.24 11.10
N LEU A 12 0.77 -5.12 10.16
CA LEU A 12 1.14 -4.98 8.77
C LEU A 12 -0.08 -4.65 7.93
N THR A 13 -0.02 -3.55 7.19
CA THR A 13 -1.02 -3.22 6.16
C THR A 13 -0.38 -3.30 4.79
N VAL A 14 -0.95 -4.11 3.89
CA VAL A 14 -0.53 -4.21 2.50
C VAL A 14 -1.55 -3.47 1.62
N GLU A 15 -1.12 -2.39 1.00
CA GLU A 15 -1.97 -1.49 0.23
C GLU A 15 -1.70 -1.63 -1.28
N GLY A 16 -2.71 -1.99 -2.05
CA GLY A 16 -2.64 -2.10 -3.50
C GLY A 16 -3.14 -0.85 -4.20
N HIS A 17 -2.45 -0.43 -5.26
CA HIS A 17 -2.86 0.72 -6.07
C HIS A 17 -2.69 0.47 -7.57
N THR A 18 -3.54 1.09 -8.38
CA THR A 18 -3.47 1.11 -9.84
C THR A 18 -3.15 2.52 -10.36
N ASP A 19 -3.04 2.65 -11.67
CA ASP A 19 -3.09 3.95 -12.33
C ASP A 19 -4.51 4.27 -12.82
N ASN A 20 -4.68 5.46 -13.39
CA ASN A 20 -5.94 5.99 -13.90
C ASN A 20 -6.48 5.31 -15.16
N VAL A 21 -5.93 4.17 -15.60
CA VAL A 21 -6.46 3.44 -16.75
C VAL A 21 -7.57 2.52 -16.25
N PRO A 22 -8.81 2.62 -16.77
CA PRO A 22 -9.88 1.73 -16.35
C PRO A 22 -9.55 0.26 -16.63
N MET A 23 -9.45 -0.55 -15.57
CA MET A 23 -9.29 -1.99 -15.70
C MET A 23 -10.64 -2.66 -16.00
N ARG A 24 -10.69 -3.44 -17.07
CA ARG A 24 -11.84 -4.28 -17.45
C ARG A 24 -11.32 -5.56 -18.11
N SER A 25 -11.14 -6.61 -17.32
CA SER A 25 -10.74 -7.93 -17.82
C SER A 25 -11.57 -9.02 -17.16
N LYS A 26 -11.59 -10.22 -17.76
CA LYS A 26 -12.27 -11.40 -17.17
C LYS A 26 -11.76 -11.73 -15.76
N LYS A 27 -10.47 -11.52 -15.52
CA LYS A 27 -9.83 -11.81 -14.23
C LYS A 27 -10.03 -10.69 -13.20
N PHE A 28 -9.98 -9.43 -13.65
CA PHE A 28 -10.12 -8.25 -12.82
C PHE A 28 -11.12 -7.29 -13.49
N PRO A 29 -12.38 -7.24 -13.01
CA PRO A 29 -13.42 -6.43 -13.64
C PRO A 29 -13.30 -4.92 -13.33
N SER A 30 -12.46 -4.54 -12.36
CA SER A 30 -12.26 -3.14 -11.96
C SER A 30 -10.86 -2.90 -11.39
N ASN A 31 -10.47 -1.62 -11.28
CA ASN A 31 -9.24 -1.22 -10.58
C ASN A 31 -9.27 -1.62 -9.10
N TRP A 32 -10.45 -1.61 -8.47
CA TRP A 32 -10.65 -2.13 -7.12
C TRP A 32 -10.25 -3.60 -7.04
N ALA A 33 -10.80 -4.45 -7.92
CA ALA A 33 -10.47 -5.87 -7.95
C ALA A 33 -8.97 -6.14 -8.22
N LEU A 34 -8.36 -5.39 -9.15
CA LEU A 34 -6.94 -5.54 -9.46
C LEU A 34 -6.04 -5.13 -8.28
N SER A 35 -6.33 -3.99 -7.66
CA SER A 35 -5.53 -3.47 -6.54
C SER A 35 -5.58 -4.39 -5.33
N SER A 36 -6.78 -4.83 -4.92
CA SER A 36 -6.95 -5.79 -3.83
C SER A 36 -6.22 -7.09 -4.11
N ALA A 37 -6.35 -7.65 -5.32
CA ALA A 37 -5.67 -8.90 -5.66
C ALA A 37 -4.13 -8.80 -5.63
N ARG A 38 -3.57 -7.67 -6.07
CA ARG A 38 -2.11 -7.42 -5.96
C ARG A 38 -1.65 -7.41 -4.51
N ALA A 39 -2.39 -6.72 -3.64
CA ALA A 39 -2.10 -6.67 -2.22
C ALA A 39 -2.22 -8.06 -1.57
N THR A 40 -3.26 -8.83 -1.90
CA THR A 40 -3.45 -10.20 -1.43
C THR A 40 -2.27 -11.11 -1.79
N ILE A 41 -1.76 -11.06 -3.02
CA ILE A 41 -0.62 -11.90 -3.44
C ILE A 41 0.61 -11.62 -2.57
N ILE A 42 0.89 -10.35 -2.26
CA ILE A 42 2.02 -9.97 -1.42
C ILE A 42 1.79 -10.42 0.04
N ALA A 43 0.60 -10.18 0.60
CA ALA A 43 0.25 -10.66 1.94
C ALA A 43 0.39 -12.18 2.06
N SER A 44 -0.15 -12.94 1.10
CA SER A 44 0.00 -14.40 1.05
C SER A 44 1.47 -14.83 0.95
N MET A 45 2.32 -14.10 0.22
CA MET A 45 3.75 -14.38 0.17
C MET A 45 4.41 -14.18 1.55
N LEU A 46 4.08 -13.09 2.24
CA LEU A 46 4.64 -12.77 3.56
C LEU A 46 4.24 -13.79 4.62
N ILE A 47 2.97 -14.21 4.62
CA ILE A 47 2.47 -15.30 5.48
C ILE A 47 3.22 -16.60 5.17
N ASN A 48 3.19 -17.04 3.92
CA ASN A 48 3.62 -18.40 3.59
C ASN A 48 5.14 -18.57 3.59
N ARG A 49 5.89 -17.56 3.12
CA ARG A 49 7.35 -17.63 2.94
C ARG A 49 8.14 -16.97 4.07
N ILE A 50 7.64 -15.86 4.62
CA ILE A 50 8.32 -15.11 5.69
C ILE A 50 7.77 -15.49 7.08
N LYS A 51 6.64 -16.22 7.12
CA LYS A 51 5.97 -16.64 8.37
C LYS A 51 5.57 -15.43 9.22
N TYR A 52 5.09 -14.37 8.57
CA TYR A 52 4.48 -13.24 9.26
C TYR A 52 3.14 -13.67 9.89
N PRO A 53 2.81 -13.27 11.13
CA PRO A 53 1.57 -13.67 11.79
C PRO A 53 0.33 -13.21 11.01
N GLU A 54 -0.56 -14.14 10.65
CA GLU A 54 -1.74 -13.84 9.83
C GLU A 54 -2.70 -12.86 10.50
N ASN A 55 -2.84 -12.97 11.83
CA ASN A 55 -3.68 -12.10 12.65
C ASN A 55 -3.16 -10.65 12.73
N SER A 56 -1.94 -10.39 12.29
CA SER A 56 -1.35 -9.06 12.26
C SER A 56 -1.38 -8.42 10.87
N ILE A 57 -2.04 -9.02 9.87
CA ILE A 57 -2.05 -8.51 8.49
C ILE A 57 -3.43 -7.98 8.09
N SER A 58 -3.44 -6.78 7.53
CA SER A 58 -4.57 -6.19 6.80
C SER A 58 -4.22 -6.00 5.32
N ILE A 59 -5.22 -6.16 4.47
CA ILE A 59 -5.09 -6.02 3.01
C ILE A 59 -6.07 -4.95 2.56
N VAL A 60 -5.57 -3.94 1.85
CA VAL A 60 -6.39 -2.83 1.36
C VAL A 60 -6.13 -2.63 -0.14
N GLY A 61 -7.18 -2.41 -0.91
CA GLY A 61 -7.08 -2.01 -2.32
C GLY A 61 -7.69 -0.63 -2.49
N TYR A 62 -6.93 0.33 -3.02
CA TYR A 62 -7.41 1.71 -3.23
C TYR A 62 -7.71 2.05 -4.68
N ALA A 63 -7.61 1.09 -5.60
CA ALA A 63 -7.70 1.36 -7.03
C ALA A 63 -6.76 2.53 -7.43
N ASP A 64 -7.25 3.47 -8.21
CA ASP A 64 -6.56 4.67 -8.68
C ASP A 64 -6.84 5.92 -7.82
N THR A 65 -7.57 5.77 -6.71
CA THR A 65 -8.06 6.90 -5.89
C THR A 65 -6.98 7.59 -5.05
N ARG A 66 -5.83 6.93 -4.82
CA ARG A 66 -4.69 7.47 -4.07
C ARG A 66 -3.42 7.44 -4.94
N PRO A 67 -3.30 8.31 -5.95
CA PRO A 67 -2.10 8.39 -6.78
C PRO A 67 -0.94 8.98 -5.99
N LYS A 68 0.26 8.40 -6.11
CA LYS A 68 1.48 8.92 -5.50
C LYS A 68 2.02 10.14 -6.24
N THR A 69 1.76 10.22 -7.54
CA THR A 69 2.06 11.39 -8.36
C THR A 69 0.87 11.70 -9.27
N GLY A 70 0.61 12.99 -9.47
CA GLY A 70 -0.50 13.46 -10.29
C GLY A 70 -0.36 13.15 -11.78
N TYR A 71 -1.42 13.43 -12.52
CA TYR A 71 -1.49 13.25 -13.97
C TYR A 71 -1.53 14.59 -14.73
N ALA A 72 -1.19 15.70 -14.08
CA ALA A 72 -1.11 17.04 -14.65
C ALA A 72 0.30 17.63 -14.48
N ASP A 73 0.69 18.52 -15.39
CA ASP A 73 1.90 19.33 -15.28
C ASP A 73 1.71 20.54 -14.35
N ALA A 74 2.76 21.38 -14.22
CA ALA A 74 2.74 22.56 -13.36
C ALA A 74 1.70 23.61 -13.79
N ALA A 75 1.28 23.62 -15.06
CA ALA A 75 0.24 24.49 -15.58
C ALA A 75 -1.17 23.88 -15.45
N GLY A 76 -1.29 22.67 -14.88
CA GLY A 76 -2.55 21.94 -14.75
C GLY A 76 -2.96 21.18 -16.01
N SER A 77 -2.15 21.17 -17.07
CA SER A 77 -2.46 20.43 -18.29
C SER A 77 -2.16 18.93 -18.13
N PRO A 78 -2.98 18.02 -18.70
CA PRO A 78 -2.74 16.59 -18.59
C PRO A 78 -1.36 16.18 -19.13
N LEU A 79 -0.62 15.37 -18.35
CA LEU A 79 0.64 14.79 -18.78
C LEU A 79 0.44 13.94 -20.04
N LYS A 80 1.43 13.95 -20.93
CA LYS A 80 1.44 13.16 -22.17
C LYS A 80 2.75 12.39 -22.34
N GLY A 81 2.80 11.50 -23.33
CA GLY A 81 4.04 10.82 -23.74
C GLY A 81 4.77 10.10 -22.61
N SER A 82 6.08 10.33 -22.52
CA SER A 82 6.96 9.70 -21.52
C SER A 82 6.61 10.11 -20.09
N ALA A 83 6.21 11.35 -19.85
CA ALA A 83 5.83 11.85 -18.53
C ALA A 83 4.61 11.12 -17.98
N LEU A 84 3.55 10.95 -18.79
CA LEU A 84 2.37 10.18 -18.40
C LEU A 84 2.71 8.71 -18.12
N LYS A 85 3.53 8.09 -18.97
CA LYS A 85 3.98 6.70 -18.77
C LYS A 85 4.73 6.55 -17.45
N LYS A 86 5.59 7.52 -17.10
CA LYS A 86 6.34 7.55 -15.83
C LYS A 86 5.39 7.67 -14.64
N ALA A 87 4.45 8.61 -14.65
CA ALA A 87 3.47 8.81 -13.59
C ALA A 87 2.64 7.54 -13.34
N ARG A 88 2.11 6.93 -14.42
CA ARG A 88 1.37 5.66 -14.34
C ARG A 88 2.21 4.52 -13.76
N LYS A 89 3.47 4.39 -14.17
CA LYS A 89 4.37 3.36 -13.62
C LYS A 89 4.60 3.52 -12.12
N ILE A 90 4.75 4.75 -11.64
CA ILE A 90 4.91 5.06 -10.21
C ILE A 90 3.64 4.70 -9.43
N ASN A 91 2.47 5.02 -9.96
CA ASN A 91 1.19 4.80 -9.26
C ASN A 91 0.79 3.31 -9.18
N ARG A 92 1.18 2.47 -10.15
CA ARG A 92 0.99 1.00 -10.12
C ARG A 92 1.95 0.33 -9.14
N ARG A 93 1.60 0.34 -7.86
CA ARG A 93 2.47 -0.09 -6.75
C ARG A 93 1.72 -0.93 -5.72
N VAL A 94 2.49 -1.49 -4.80
CA VAL A 94 1.99 -2.03 -3.53
C VAL A 94 2.83 -1.38 -2.44
N GLU A 95 2.19 -0.88 -1.39
CA GLU A 95 2.85 -0.34 -0.20
C GLU A 95 2.69 -1.33 0.95
N ILE A 96 3.74 -1.46 1.76
CA ILE A 96 3.79 -2.35 2.93
C ILE A 96 4.06 -1.43 4.10
N ILE A 97 3.07 -1.26 4.96
CA ILE A 97 3.11 -0.35 6.10
C ILE A 97 3.21 -1.20 7.36
N LEU A 98 4.24 -0.95 8.16
CA LEU A 98 4.41 -1.54 9.49
C LEU A 98 4.04 -0.50 10.53
N THR A 99 3.17 -0.87 11.45
CA THR A 99 2.74 -0.03 12.56
C THR A 99 3.07 -0.75 13.85
N THR A 100 4.02 -0.21 14.61
CA THR A 100 4.35 -0.71 15.94
C THR A 100 3.35 -0.15 16.94
N PRO A 101 2.46 -0.98 17.52
CA PRO A 101 1.59 -0.50 18.58
C PRO A 101 2.41 -0.12 19.82
N PRO A 102 2.03 0.93 20.56
CA PRO A 102 2.69 1.26 21.82
C PRO A 102 2.53 0.10 22.81
N LYS A 103 3.62 -0.24 23.52
CA LYS A 103 3.67 -1.37 24.46
C LYS A 103 2.92 -1.12 25.77
N SER A 104 2.66 0.14 26.12
CA SER A 104 1.90 0.55 27.30
C SER A 104 1.21 1.89 27.04
N ILE A 105 0.27 2.27 27.92
CA ILE A 105 -0.36 3.59 27.90
C ILE A 105 0.69 4.69 28.12
N GLU A 106 1.64 4.50 29.04
CA GLU A 106 2.72 5.47 29.27
C GLU A 106 3.59 5.66 28.01
N HIS A 107 3.89 4.57 27.30
CA HIS A 107 4.62 4.64 26.04
C HIS A 107 3.79 5.31 24.94
N ALA A 108 2.47 5.10 24.91
CA ALA A 108 1.57 5.79 23.99
C ALA A 108 1.54 7.30 24.27
N THR A 109 1.46 7.71 25.54
CA THR A 109 1.50 9.11 25.96
C THR A 109 2.84 9.78 25.61
N LEU A 110 3.96 9.08 25.76
CA LEU A 110 5.28 9.59 25.34
C LEU A 110 5.39 9.78 23.81
N LEU A 111 4.77 8.89 23.04
CA LEU A 111 4.86 8.90 21.56
C LEU A 111 3.86 9.83 20.89
N PHE A 112 2.68 10.02 21.48
CA PHE A 112 1.54 10.67 20.85
C PHE A 112 0.86 11.75 21.73
N GLY A 113 1.35 11.99 22.94
CA GLY A 113 0.87 13.08 23.79
C GLY A 113 1.35 14.43 23.26
N GLU A 114 0.43 15.36 23.03
CA GLU A 114 0.78 16.76 22.78
C GLU A 114 1.40 17.36 24.05
N GLU A 115 2.55 18.03 23.92
CA GLU A 115 2.93 19.06 24.90
C GLU A 115 1.85 20.14 24.81
N ASN A 116 0.95 20.17 25.80
CA ASN A 116 -0.04 21.24 25.95
C ASN A 116 0.63 22.60 26.10
#